data_AF-A0A3P6PL60-F1
#
_entry.id   AF-A0A3P6PL60-F1
#
_cell.length_a   1.000
_cell.length_b   1.000
_cell.length_c   1.000
_cell.angle_alpha   90.00
_cell.angle_beta   90.00
_cell.angle_gamma   90.00
#
_symmetry.space_group_name_H-M   'P 1'
#
loop_
_entity.id
_entity.type
_entity.pdbx_description
1 polymer ?
#
loop_
_entity_poly.entity_id
_entity_poly.type
_entity_poly.pdbx_seq_one_letter_code
_entity_poly.pdbx_strand_id
1 'polypeptide(L)'
;MSSSDTTLVLPGSASTLLTMIESPLLNGVSGKYFDSRGRQIRSGSEATDERLQQKLWKYSEQLCAEFLKYDDNLNYDRSFE
;
A
#
# COMPACT_ATOMS: atom_id res chain seq x y z
N MET A 1 -18.15 -13.71 -31.77
CA MET A 1 -18.00 -12.30 -31.35
C MET A 1 -16.82 -12.26 -30.41
N SER A 2 -15.78 -11.52 -30.81
CA SER A 2 -14.49 -11.42 -30.14
C SER A 2 -14.63 -10.88 -28.71
N SER A 3 -13.98 -11.52 -27.74
CA SER A 3 -13.53 -10.84 -26.52
C SER A 3 -12.06 -11.18 -26.38
N SER A 4 -11.21 -10.17 -26.54
CA SER A 4 -9.76 -10.28 -26.41
C SER A 4 -9.40 -10.72 -25.00
N ASP A 5 -9.11 -12.01 -24.80
CA ASP A 5 -8.39 -12.47 -23.63
C ASP A 5 -6.97 -11.94 -23.74
N THR A 6 -6.80 -10.72 -23.26
CA THR A 6 -5.48 -10.16 -22.97
C THR A 6 -5.01 -10.94 -21.75
N THR A 7 -4.48 -12.14 -21.96
CA THR A 7 -3.85 -12.94 -20.91
C THR A 7 -2.61 -12.19 -20.49
N LEU A 8 -2.78 -11.22 -19.58
CA LEU A 8 -1.68 -10.59 -18.90
C LEU A 8 -0.98 -11.71 -18.15
N VAL A 9 0.20 -12.12 -18.65
CA VAL A 9 1.09 -13.00 -17.91
C VAL A 9 1.58 -12.20 -16.73
N LEU A 10 0.80 -12.24 -15.65
CA LEU A 10 1.12 -11.55 -14.43
C LEU A 10 2.33 -12.25 -13.81
N PRO A 11 3.37 -11.50 -13.39
CA PRO A 11 4.43 -12.05 -12.56
C PRO A 11 3.81 -12.85 -11.41
N GLY A 12 4.42 -13.96 -11.01
CA GLY A 12 3.81 -14.88 -10.04
C GLY A 12 3.33 -14.21 -8.74
N SER A 13 3.97 -13.11 -8.33
CA SER A 13 3.53 -12.29 -7.18
C SER A 13 2.20 -11.57 -7.40
N ALA A 14 1.94 -11.03 -8.59
CA ALA A 14 0.70 -10.32 -8.89
C ALA A 14 -0.52 -11.26 -8.98
N SER A 15 -0.32 -12.47 -9.51
CA SER A 15 -1.36 -13.52 -9.51
C SER A 15 -1.73 -13.96 -8.09
N THR A 16 -0.73 -14.15 -7.21
CA THR A 16 -0.96 -14.44 -5.79
C THR A 16 -1.77 -13.33 -5.11
N LEU A 17 -1.43 -12.05 -5.37
CA LEU A 17 -2.15 -10.92 -4.78
C LEU A 17 -3.63 -10.90 -5.18
N LEU A 18 -3.93 -11.09 -6.48
CA LEU A 18 -5.31 -11.17 -6.96
C LEU A 18 -6.07 -12.32 -6.29
N THR A 19 -5.44 -13.50 -6.23
CA THR A 19 -6.02 -14.67 -5.56
C THR A 19 -6.35 -14.38 -4.09
N MET A 20 -5.47 -13.65 -3.39
CA MET A 20 -5.73 -13.26 -2.00
C MET A 20 -6.89 -12.26 -1.88
N ILE A 21 -6.93 -11.23 -2.73
CA ILE A 21 -7.97 -10.19 -2.69
C ILE A 21 -9.36 -10.79 -2.98
N GLU A 22 -9.44 -11.74 -3.91
CA GLU A 22 -10.70 -12.35 -4.35
C GLU A 22 -11.15 -13.52 -3.45
N SER A 23 -10.26 -14.04 -2.59
CA SER A 23 -10.55 -15.23 -1.78
C SER A 23 -11.58 -14.94 -0.69
N PRO A 24 -12.74 -15.62 -0.68
CA PRO A 24 -13.72 -15.48 0.39
C PRO A 24 -13.19 -15.90 1.76
N LEU A 25 -12.13 -16.72 1.80
CA LEU A 25 -11.46 -17.15 3.03
C LEU A 25 -10.73 -16.00 3.73
N LEU A 26 -10.42 -14.92 3.00
CA LEU A 26 -9.78 -13.73 3.54
C LEU A 26 -10.78 -12.60 3.87
N ASN A 27 -12.08 -12.82 3.66
CA ASN A 27 -13.10 -11.86 4.05
C ASN A 27 -13.07 -11.61 5.56
N GLY A 28 -12.91 -10.34 5.95
CA GLY A 28 -12.82 -9.93 7.35
C GLY A 28 -11.49 -10.27 8.04
N VAL A 29 -10.51 -10.82 7.31
CA VAL A 29 -9.16 -11.04 7.86
C VAL A 29 -8.42 -9.70 7.88
N SER A 30 -8.00 -9.28 9.07
CA SER A 30 -7.20 -8.07 9.28
C SER A 30 -5.98 -8.37 10.17
N GLY A 31 -4.89 -7.61 9.98
CA GLY A 31 -3.66 -7.72 10.78
C GLY A 31 -2.85 -9.00 10.55
N LYS A 32 -3.11 -9.75 9.47
CA LYS A 32 -2.31 -10.94 9.09
C LYS A 32 -1.33 -10.59 7.98
N TYR A 33 -0.18 -11.27 8.00
CA TYR A 33 0.89 -11.10 7.02
C TYR A 33 1.00 -12.36 6.18
N PHE A 34 1.28 -12.20 4.89
CA PHE A 34 1.41 -13.30 3.95
C PHE A 34 2.69 -13.12 3.11
N ASP A 35 3.33 -14.23 2.76
CA ASP A 35 4.46 -14.21 1.83
C ASP A 35 3.98 -14.08 0.36
N SER A 36 4.93 -13.94 -0.58
CA SER A 36 4.65 -13.82 -2.02
C SER A 36 4.00 -15.08 -2.65
N ARG A 37 3.85 -16.15 -1.87
CA ARG A 37 3.16 -17.40 -2.24
C ARG A 37 1.79 -17.53 -1.56
N GLY A 38 1.34 -16.48 -0.85
CA GLY A 38 0.03 -16.44 -0.21
C GLY A 38 -0.05 -17.23 1.10
N ARG A 39 1.10 -17.63 1.67
CA ARG A 39 1.11 -18.35 2.96
C ARG A 39 1.20 -17.36 4.10
N GLN A 40 0.36 -17.56 5.12
CA GLN A 40 0.41 -16.72 6.30
C GLN A 40 1.74 -16.88 7.03
N ILE A 41 2.37 -15.76 7.36
CA ILE A 41 3.64 -15.68 8.09
C ILE A 41 3.46 -14.91 9.40
N ARG A 42 4.42 -15.07 10.31
CA ARG A 42 4.52 -14.23 11.51
C ARG A 42 5.29 -12.96 11.17
N SER A 43 4.78 -11.84 11.63
CA SER A 43 5.48 -10.56 11.57
C SER A 43 6.66 -10.52 12.54
N GLY A 44 7.62 -9.63 12.28
CA GLY A 44 8.60 -9.22 13.27
C GLY A 44 7.94 -8.46 14.43
N SER A 45 8.58 -8.45 15.59
CA SER A 45 8.07 -7.78 16.80
C SER A 45 7.83 -6.29 16.61
N GLU A 46 8.71 -5.62 15.85
CA GLU A 46 8.59 -4.19 15.54
C GLU A 46 7.37 -3.88 14.67
N ALA A 47 7.02 -4.78 13.75
CA ALA A 47 5.87 -4.61 12.87
C ALA A 47 4.53 -4.65 13.63
N THR A 48 4.52 -5.18 14.87
CA THR A 48 3.36 -5.23 15.77
C THR A 48 3.48 -4.29 16.98
N ASP A 49 4.52 -3.47 17.05
CA ASP A 49 4.64 -2.46 18.12
C ASP A 49 3.70 -1.28 17.83
N GLU A 50 2.57 -1.24 18.54
CA GLU A 50 1.54 -0.20 18.38
C GLU A 50 2.08 1.21 18.63
N ARG A 51 3.03 1.37 19.55
CA ARG A 51 3.64 2.68 19.86
C ARG A 51 4.51 3.13 18.69
N LEU A 52 5.26 2.21 18.08
CA LEU A 52 6.06 2.50 16.89
C LEU A 52 5.16 2.82 15.69
N GLN A 53 4.08 2.05 15.48
CA GLN A 53 3.11 2.30 14.41
C GLN A 53 2.48 3.69 14.51
N GLN A 54 2.01 4.09 15.70
CA GLN A 54 1.44 5.43 15.93
C GLN A 54 2.46 6.54 15.70
N LYS A 55 3.71 6.32 16.14
CA LYS A 55 4.80 7.29 15.93
C LYS A 55 5.11 7.45 14.44
N LEU A 56 5.18 6.34 13.70
CA LEU A 56 5.41 6.34 12.26
C LEU A 56 4.30 7.09 11.52
N TRP A 57 3.03 6.81 11.85
CA TRP A 57 1.88 7.48 11.25
C TRP A 57 1.96 9.01 11.38
N LYS A 58 2.13 9.52 12.61
CA LYS A 58 2.21 10.97 12.87
C LYS A 58 3.38 11.62 12.13
N TYR A 59 4.52 10.94 12.08
CA TYR A 59 5.69 11.44 11.40
C TYR A 59 5.49 11.51 9.88
N SER A 60 4.88 10.47 9.29
CA SER A 60 4.54 10.46 7.86
C SER A 60 3.53 11.54 7.49
N GLU A 61 2.50 11.77 8.33
CA GLU A 61 1.56 12.88 8.12
C GLU A 61 2.25 14.24 8.11
N GLN A 62 3.20 14.47 9.04
CA GLN A 62 3.98 15.71 9.10
C GLN A 62 4.83 15.89 7.84
N LEU A 63 5.54 14.86 7.40
CA LEU A 63 6.34 14.91 6.17
C LEU A 63 5.51 15.24 4.93
N CYS A 64 4.33 14.62 4.78
CA CYS A 64 3.44 14.92 3.67
C CYS A 64 2.91 16.36 3.74
N ALA A 65 2.54 16.85 4.92
CA ALA A 65 2.06 18.21 5.10
C ALA A 65 3.15 19.26 4.78
N GLU A 66 4.40 19.00 5.14
CA GLU A 66 5.53 19.87 4.81
C GLU A 66 5.80 19.89 3.30
N PHE A 67 5.78 18.72 2.64
CA PHE A 67 5.96 18.63 1.19
C PHE A 67 4.87 19.38 0.42
N LEU A 68 3.60 19.21 0.80
CA LEU A 68 2.48 19.89 0.13
C LEU A 68 2.53 21.42 0.35
N LYS A 69 2.88 21.88 1.55
CA LYS A 69 3.10 23.32 1.81
C LYS A 69 4.23 23.88 0.96
N TYR A 70 5.29 23.11 0.75
CA TYR A 70 6.40 23.51 -0.11
C TYR A 70 5.95 23.67 -1.57
N ASP A 71 5.14 22.74 -2.09
CA ASP A 71 4.57 22.84 -3.44
C ASP A 71 3.61 24.04 -3.59
N ASP A 72 2.76 24.32 -2.60
CA ASP A 72 1.87 25.49 -2.60
C ASP A 72 2.65 26.81 -2.66
N ASN A 73 3.77 26.90 -1.93
CA ASN A 73 4.63 28.08 -1.93
C ASN A 73 5.34 28.28 -3.28
N LEU A 74 5.76 27.20 -3.96
CA LEU A 74 6.32 27.26 -5.32
C LEU A 74 5.29 27.67 -6.37
N ASN A 75 4.02 27.30 -6.18
CA ASN A 75 2.95 27.68 -7.09
C ASN A 75 2.52 29.16 -6.93
N TYR A 76 2.60 29.70 -5.72
CA TYR A 76 2.38 31.13 -5.47
C TYR A 76 3.46 32.00 -6.12
N ASP A 77 4.72 31.57 -6.09
CA ASP A 77 5.86 32.33 -6.64
C ASP A 77 5.86 32.41 -8.18
N ARG A 78 5.15 31.51 -8.87
CA ARG A 78 4.95 31.55 -10.33
C ARG A 78 3.75 32.38 -10.79
N SER A 79 3.01 32.98 -9.87
CA SER A 79 1.81 33.80 -10.20
C SER A 79 2.15 35.27 -10.52
N PHE A 80 3.44 35.62 -10.56
CA PHE A 80 3.94 36.98 -10.80
C PHE A 80 4.75 37.16 -12.10
N GLU A 81 4.67 36.20 -13.03
CA GLU A 81 5.12 36.39 -14.43
C GLU A 81 3.93 36.58 -15.38
#